data_AF-A0A3N5S3P1-F1
#
_entry.id   AF-A0A3N5S3P1-F1
#
_cell.length_a   1.000
_cell.length_b   1.000
_cell.length_c   1.000
_cell.angle_alpha   90.00
_cell.angle_beta   90.00
_cell.angle_gamma   90.00
#
_symmetry.space_group_name_H-M   'P 1'
#
loop_
_entity.id
_entity.type
_entity.pdbx_description
1 polymer ?
#
loop_
_entity_poly.entity_id
_entity_poly.type
_entity_poly.pdbx_seq_one_letter_code
_entity_poly.pdbx_strand_id
1 'polypeptide(L)'
;ERLRVSRWNGERPQAVAALKSRLHRTDGSIEYGTIERFDPQEQKFVLKRDSGEVRLPLNETASIFLSVVAPVAPRGVALAAFDGTRLSGELVSIDATHIRLRPAGMREAVAMPMTLVRSFQTLATETAPAVAKAAGVPGTLQWGDDFLKGWLVDARAGADATCLVWQPAVATSAAPLRSSVAGRIVYRDAAPAAPKVTQRRPAQGGGADLGAQIANRLAAAMTAKGQPRPTAARKIDGKFLLHLRTGDTIPCKMVKVDEQGVEFESAATDATRVAHDRIKVLELIPSKPDDVKLKKSKRDRLLTLPRIQRPSPPTQLLRSTTGDFLRGRVTSLDNEKIQLEVRLENREVPRSLVSHIFWLHPDELDPSLATAQTADEAGRIRVQAFRNDGFRLTFEPVQLEAGTLSGTSDVLGSCRTELATLDQLIIGSGIEQSVAQLAYHRWKLKNAVDPRYVTEGEEEGSGGDSGTGSALVGKPAPDFQLDLLDGTKFQLSAQRGKIVVLDFWATWCGPCVRAMPLVEAAVGEFPKEQVRLIAVNLQEQPKQITTMLQRHKLDVTVALDVDGVAAERYEASSIPQTVIIDRDGKIARLYVGGDNDLGDNIRSALRGLIETPPAQGQGP
;
A
#
# COMPACT_ATOMS: atom_id res chain seq x y z
N GLU A 1 -62.18 -31.87 24.40
CA GLU A 1 -62.38 -30.45 24.05
C GLU A 1 -63.75 -30.01 24.53
N ARG A 2 -63.87 -28.93 25.30
CA ARG A 2 -65.17 -28.42 25.79
C ARG A 2 -65.52 -27.15 25.01
N LEU A 3 -66.58 -27.21 24.21
CA LEU A 3 -67.10 -26.06 23.47
C LEU A 3 -67.90 -25.17 24.43
N ARG A 4 -67.52 -23.90 24.58
CA ARG A 4 -68.25 -22.93 25.41
C ARG A 4 -69.00 -21.96 24.50
N VAL A 5 -70.32 -22.10 24.43
CA VAL A 5 -71.20 -21.19 23.68
C VAL A 5 -71.53 -20.00 24.59
N SER A 6 -71.08 -18.80 24.23
CA SER A 6 -71.28 -17.57 25.02
C SER A 6 -72.64 -16.91 24.78
N ARG A 7 -73.25 -17.13 23.61
CA ARG A 7 -74.64 -16.74 23.25
C ARG A 7 -75.14 -17.63 22.11
N TRP A 8 -76.41 -18.04 22.18
CA TRP A 8 -77.11 -18.81 21.15
C TRP A 8 -78.46 -18.14 20.88
N ASN A 9 -78.76 -17.84 19.62
CA ASN A 9 -79.98 -17.12 19.21
C ASN A 9 -81.14 -18.05 18.81
N GLY A 10 -80.99 -19.38 18.97
CA GLY A 10 -82.03 -20.36 18.65
C GLY A 10 -81.98 -20.91 17.22
N GLU A 11 -81.20 -20.29 16.33
CA GLU A 11 -81.10 -20.70 14.94
C GLU A 11 -79.97 -21.71 14.71
N ARG A 12 -80.17 -22.63 13.77
CA ARG A 12 -79.09 -23.54 13.37
C ARG A 12 -77.96 -22.74 12.71
N PRO A 13 -76.68 -23.08 12.94
CA PRO A 13 -75.57 -22.40 12.31
C PRO A 13 -75.72 -22.49 10.79
N GLN A 14 -75.73 -21.35 10.11
CA GLN A 14 -75.78 -21.34 8.65
C GLN A 14 -74.48 -21.95 8.10
N ALA A 15 -74.59 -22.76 7.04
CA ALA A 15 -73.43 -23.33 6.38
C ALA A 15 -72.58 -22.20 5.79
N VAL A 16 -71.35 -22.03 6.29
CA VAL A 16 -70.44 -20.98 5.83
C VAL A 16 -69.47 -21.51 4.78
N ALA A 17 -69.23 -20.72 3.73
CA ALA A 17 -68.10 -20.95 2.82
C ALA A 17 -66.78 -20.68 3.57
N ALA A 18 -66.20 -21.73 4.17
CA ALA A 18 -65.10 -21.62 5.14
C ALA A 18 -63.87 -20.86 4.62
N LEU A 19 -63.58 -20.96 3.31
CA LEU A 19 -62.40 -20.37 2.67
C LEU A 19 -62.62 -18.96 2.12
N LYS A 20 -63.84 -18.41 2.19
CA LYS A 20 -64.14 -17.05 1.70
C LYS A 20 -64.04 -16.03 2.83
N SER A 21 -63.50 -14.85 2.50
CA SER A 21 -63.56 -13.66 3.34
C SER A 21 -65.02 -13.30 3.62
N ARG A 22 -65.35 -13.10 4.89
CA ARG A 22 -66.70 -12.80 5.36
C ARG A 22 -66.69 -12.03 6.67
N LEU A 23 -67.73 -11.25 6.87
CA LEU A 23 -68.02 -10.54 8.11
C LEU A 23 -69.35 -11.05 8.65
N HIS A 24 -69.38 -11.43 9.92
CA HIS A 24 -70.60 -11.85 10.62
C HIS A 24 -71.15 -10.64 11.35
N ARG A 25 -72.41 -10.30 11.10
CA ARG A 25 -73.08 -9.19 11.74
C ARG A 25 -73.68 -9.61 13.08
N THR A 26 -73.94 -8.64 13.94
CA THR A 26 -74.51 -8.87 15.29
C THR A 26 -75.95 -9.39 15.24
N ASP A 27 -76.65 -9.19 14.13
CA ASP A 27 -77.98 -9.75 13.85
C ASP A 27 -77.95 -11.21 13.35
N GLY A 28 -76.76 -11.80 13.17
CA GLY A 28 -76.57 -13.16 12.69
C GLY A 28 -76.42 -13.28 11.17
N SER A 29 -76.60 -12.20 10.41
CA SER A 29 -76.38 -12.21 8.96
C SER A 29 -74.89 -12.26 8.60
N ILE A 30 -74.57 -12.81 7.43
CA ILE A 30 -73.19 -13.02 6.96
C ILE A 30 -72.97 -12.27 5.66
N GLU A 31 -71.97 -11.42 5.66
CA GLU A 31 -71.59 -10.57 4.55
C GLU A 31 -70.31 -11.08 3.91
N TYR A 32 -70.42 -11.62 2.69
CA TYR A 32 -69.27 -12.11 1.93
C TYR A 32 -68.64 -11.01 1.09
N GLY A 33 -67.30 -10.96 1.06
CA GLY A 33 -66.54 -9.97 0.30
C GLY A 33 -65.10 -9.86 0.77
N THR A 34 -64.24 -9.27 -0.05
CA THR A 34 -62.86 -8.97 0.32
C THR A 34 -62.85 -7.71 1.18
N ILE A 35 -62.37 -7.82 2.42
CA ILE A 35 -62.23 -6.65 3.30
C ILE A 35 -61.02 -5.86 2.81
N GLU A 36 -61.24 -4.66 2.27
CA GLU A 36 -60.18 -3.82 1.72
C GLU A 36 -59.54 -2.94 2.79
N ARG A 37 -60.36 -2.34 3.66
CA ARG A 37 -59.91 -1.45 4.74
C ARG A 37 -60.94 -1.29 5.85
N PHE A 38 -60.49 -0.81 7.00
CA PHE A 38 -61.33 -0.23 8.04
C PHE A 38 -61.16 1.29 8.00
N ASP A 39 -62.26 2.02 8.00
CA ASP A 39 -62.27 3.48 8.10
C ASP A 39 -62.38 3.90 9.58
N PRO A 40 -61.31 4.39 10.20
CA PRO A 40 -61.32 4.73 11.62
C PRO A 40 -62.12 6.00 11.93
N GLN A 41 -62.35 6.89 10.95
CA GLN A 41 -63.15 8.11 11.16
C GLN A 41 -64.64 7.78 11.12
N GLU A 42 -65.06 6.92 10.19
CA GLU A 42 -66.47 6.51 10.09
C GLU A 42 -66.83 5.29 10.95
N GLN A 43 -65.84 4.61 11.55
CA GLN A 43 -66.01 3.35 12.27
C GLN A 43 -66.70 2.27 11.43
N LYS A 44 -66.31 2.12 10.16
CA LYS A 44 -66.90 1.17 9.20
C LYS A 44 -65.84 0.32 8.52
N PHE A 45 -66.15 -0.97 8.30
CA PHE A 45 -65.41 -1.84 7.40
C PHE A 45 -65.86 -1.62 5.96
N VAL A 46 -64.91 -1.55 5.04
CA VAL A 46 -65.15 -1.46 3.59
C VAL A 46 -64.91 -2.84 2.97
N LEU A 47 -65.98 -3.43 2.46
CA LEU A 47 -65.98 -4.73 1.81
C LEU A 47 -66.19 -4.55 0.31
N LYS A 48 -65.33 -5.15 -0.49
CA LYS A 48 -65.51 -5.25 -1.94
C LYS A 48 -66.19 -6.57 -2.30
N ARG A 49 -67.26 -6.46 -3.09
CA ARG A 49 -68.02 -7.57 -3.65
C ARG A 49 -68.10 -7.44 -5.16
N ASP A 50 -68.49 -8.52 -5.81
CA ASP A 50 -68.77 -8.52 -7.26
C ASP A 50 -69.89 -7.53 -7.62
N SER A 51 -70.80 -7.25 -6.69
CA SER A 51 -71.91 -6.29 -6.83
C SER A 51 -71.58 -4.85 -6.37
N GLY A 52 -70.33 -4.56 -6.00
CA GLY A 52 -69.90 -3.23 -5.55
C GLY A 52 -69.29 -3.17 -4.15
N GLU A 53 -69.08 -1.95 -3.66
CA GLU A 53 -68.55 -1.67 -2.32
C GLU A 53 -69.68 -1.64 -1.28
N VAL A 54 -69.49 -2.32 -0.15
CA VAL A 54 -70.41 -2.30 0.99
C VAL A 54 -69.65 -1.81 2.21
N ARG A 55 -70.23 -0.83 2.92
CA ARG A 55 -69.67 -0.29 4.16
C ARG A 55 -70.48 -0.77 5.36
N LEU A 56 -69.82 -1.45 6.30
CA LEU A 56 -70.47 -2.08 7.46
C LEU A 56 -69.98 -1.44 8.76
N PRO A 57 -70.87 -0.90 9.61
CA PRO A 57 -70.50 -0.32 10.90
C PRO A 57 -69.84 -1.32 11.87
N LEU A 58 -68.87 -0.85 12.66
CA LEU A 58 -68.16 -1.65 13.67
C LEU A 58 -69.11 -2.20 14.74
N ASN A 59 -70.08 -1.41 15.19
CA ASN A 59 -71.07 -1.81 16.20
C ASN A 59 -72.06 -2.88 15.69
N GLU A 60 -72.17 -3.05 14.38
CA GLU A 60 -72.97 -4.09 13.74
C GLU A 60 -72.14 -5.32 13.34
N THR A 61 -70.84 -5.32 13.65
CA THR A 61 -69.90 -6.39 13.28
C THR A 61 -69.60 -7.27 14.50
N ALA A 62 -69.99 -8.55 14.44
CA ALA A 62 -69.73 -9.52 15.50
C ALA A 62 -68.37 -10.21 15.35
N SER A 63 -67.99 -10.59 14.13
CA SER A 63 -66.69 -11.20 13.87
C SER A 63 -66.28 -11.08 12.40
N ILE A 64 -64.97 -11.18 12.16
CA ILE A 64 -64.37 -11.05 10.83
C ILE A 64 -63.55 -12.29 10.55
N PHE A 65 -63.73 -12.86 9.34
CA PHE A 65 -62.97 -13.99 8.84
C PHE A 65 -62.34 -13.60 7.51
N LEU A 66 -61.02 -13.61 7.46
CA LEU A 66 -60.26 -13.38 6.24
C LEU A 66 -60.03 -14.72 5.54
N SER A 67 -60.20 -14.77 4.22
CA SER A 67 -59.83 -15.95 3.44
C SER A 67 -58.37 -16.27 3.69
N VAL A 68 -58.06 -17.54 3.91
CA VAL A 68 -56.69 -18.03 3.87
C VAL A 68 -56.21 -17.81 2.43
N VAL A 69 -55.32 -16.85 2.23
CA VAL A 69 -54.57 -16.70 0.98
C VAL A 69 -53.99 -18.08 0.66
N ALA A 70 -54.12 -18.52 -0.59
CA ALA A 70 -53.64 -19.81 -1.11
C ALA A 70 -52.37 -20.27 -0.39
N PRO A 71 -52.21 -21.59 -0.10
CA PRO A 71 -51.09 -22.08 0.72
C PRO A 71 -49.79 -21.46 0.23
N VAL A 72 -49.22 -20.59 1.09
CA VAL A 72 -47.92 -19.99 0.82
C VAL A 72 -46.98 -21.15 0.62
N ALA A 73 -46.31 -21.21 -0.53
CA ALA A 73 -45.33 -22.26 -0.81
C ALA A 73 -44.42 -22.43 0.41
N PRO A 74 -44.15 -23.68 0.85
CA PRO A 74 -43.46 -23.94 2.10
C PRO A 74 -42.18 -23.10 2.17
N ARG A 75 -42.13 -22.18 3.13
CA ARG A 75 -40.94 -21.35 3.34
C ARG A 75 -39.84 -22.27 3.86
N GLY A 76 -38.67 -22.20 3.24
CA GLY A 76 -37.48 -22.82 3.83
C GLY A 76 -37.24 -22.24 5.22
N VAL A 77 -36.82 -23.08 6.15
CA VAL A 77 -36.48 -22.68 7.52
C VAL A 77 -35.06 -23.15 7.79
N ALA A 78 -34.29 -22.34 8.51
CA ALA A 78 -33.02 -22.74 9.11
C ALA A 78 -33.15 -22.80 10.64
N LEU A 79 -32.62 -23.87 11.21
CA LEU A 79 -32.54 -24.17 12.61
C LEU A 79 -31.07 -24.29 13.03
N ALA A 80 -30.71 -23.71 14.16
CA ALA A 80 -29.46 -23.98 14.84
C ALA A 80 -29.76 -24.44 16.26
N ALA A 81 -29.05 -25.48 16.72
CA ALA A 81 -29.16 -26.04 18.04
C ALA A 81 -28.05 -25.55 18.98
N PHE A 82 -28.24 -25.73 20.28
CA PHE A 82 -27.24 -25.38 21.31
C PHE A 82 -25.97 -26.23 21.23
N ASP A 83 -26.06 -27.45 20.71
CA ASP A 83 -24.94 -28.37 20.49
C ASP A 83 -24.13 -28.08 19.20
N GLY A 84 -24.53 -27.04 18.46
CA GLY A 84 -23.89 -26.64 17.20
C GLY A 84 -24.53 -27.25 15.95
N THR A 85 -25.48 -28.18 16.08
CA THR A 85 -26.19 -28.78 14.94
C THR A 85 -26.95 -27.72 14.16
N ARG A 86 -26.87 -27.76 12.83
CA ARG A 86 -27.62 -26.88 11.93
C ARG A 86 -28.43 -27.69 10.94
N LEU A 87 -29.71 -27.37 10.81
CA LEU A 87 -30.64 -28.04 9.90
C LEU A 87 -31.39 -26.98 9.09
N SER A 88 -31.45 -27.14 7.78
CA SER A 88 -32.29 -26.31 6.92
C SER A 88 -33.16 -27.17 6.02
N GLY A 89 -34.39 -26.71 5.77
CA GLY A 89 -35.34 -27.49 4.98
C GLY A 89 -36.75 -26.92 4.99
N GLU A 90 -37.66 -27.64 4.36
CA GLU A 90 -39.08 -27.35 4.43
C GLU A 90 -39.60 -27.64 5.85
N LEU A 91 -40.35 -26.70 6.43
CA LEU A 91 -41.02 -26.93 7.69
C LEU A 91 -42.20 -27.88 7.49
N VAL A 92 -42.13 -29.08 8.09
CA VAL A 92 -43.17 -30.11 7.95
C VAL A 92 -44.21 -29.99 9.06
N SER A 93 -43.77 -29.84 10.31
CA SER A 93 -44.66 -29.70 11.46
C SER A 93 -43.92 -29.09 12.66
N ILE A 94 -44.63 -28.35 13.50
CA ILE A 94 -44.18 -27.97 14.84
C ILE A 94 -45.20 -28.49 15.84
N ASP A 95 -44.75 -29.27 16.82
CA ASP A 95 -45.54 -29.66 17.98
C ASP A 95 -44.87 -29.18 19.28
N ALA A 96 -45.52 -29.42 20.42
CA ALA A 96 -45.03 -28.94 21.72
C ALA A 96 -43.64 -29.46 22.10
N THR A 97 -43.18 -30.55 21.46
CA THR A 97 -41.95 -31.25 21.83
C THR A 97 -40.90 -31.23 20.72
N HIS A 98 -41.33 -31.19 19.46
CA HIS A 98 -40.45 -31.32 18.31
C HIS A 98 -40.81 -30.34 17.18
N ILE A 99 -39.76 -29.91 16.50
CA ILE A 99 -39.86 -29.30 15.18
C ILE A 99 -39.35 -30.30 14.14
N ARG A 100 -40.16 -30.56 13.11
CA ARG A 100 -39.81 -31.47 12.00
C ARG A 100 -39.51 -30.65 10.75
N LEU A 101 -38.30 -30.81 10.23
CA LEU A 101 -37.87 -30.24 8.95
C LEU A 101 -37.63 -31.36 7.96
N ARG A 102 -37.93 -31.12 6.68
CA ARG A 102 -37.49 -31.97 5.57
C ARG A 102 -36.31 -31.28 4.86
N PRO A 103 -35.06 -31.70 5.10
CA PRO A 103 -33.92 -31.14 4.40
C PRO A 103 -33.97 -31.40 2.91
N ALA A 104 -33.42 -30.49 2.11
CA ALA A 104 -33.31 -30.67 0.67
C ALA A 104 -32.48 -31.94 0.35
N GLY A 105 -33.00 -32.81 -0.51
CA GLY A 105 -32.35 -34.08 -0.87
C GLY A 105 -32.63 -35.26 0.07
N MET A 106 -33.36 -35.06 1.17
CA MET A 106 -33.78 -36.12 2.09
C MET A 106 -35.27 -36.43 1.91
N ARG A 107 -35.63 -37.72 1.79
CA ARG A 107 -37.04 -38.13 1.62
C ARG A 107 -37.84 -37.99 2.92
N GLU A 108 -37.19 -38.23 4.06
CA GLU A 108 -37.81 -38.22 5.38
C GLU A 108 -37.57 -36.91 6.11
N ALA A 109 -38.51 -36.55 7.00
CA ALA A 109 -38.38 -35.38 7.84
C ALA A 109 -37.54 -35.71 9.08
N VAL A 110 -36.59 -34.85 9.40
CA VAL A 110 -35.76 -34.90 10.60
C VAL A 110 -36.50 -34.18 11.73
N ALA A 111 -36.72 -34.89 12.85
CA ALA A 111 -37.30 -34.32 14.06
C ALA A 111 -36.21 -33.82 15.00
N MET A 112 -36.33 -32.57 15.44
CA MET A 112 -35.45 -31.97 16.44
C MET A 112 -36.26 -31.59 17.69
N PRO A 113 -35.80 -31.98 18.90
CA PRO A 113 -36.42 -31.52 20.15
C PRO A 113 -36.42 -30.00 20.25
N MET A 114 -37.56 -29.42 20.65
CA MET A 114 -37.70 -27.98 20.87
C MET A 114 -36.71 -27.45 21.91
N THR A 115 -36.29 -28.30 22.86
CA THR A 115 -35.30 -27.97 23.89
C THR A 115 -33.89 -27.75 23.35
N LEU A 116 -33.56 -28.32 22.18
CA LEU A 116 -32.26 -28.15 21.54
C LEU A 116 -32.21 -26.94 20.63
N VAL A 117 -33.37 -26.41 20.20
CA VAL A 117 -33.46 -25.27 19.29
C VAL A 117 -32.92 -23.99 19.96
N ARG A 118 -31.81 -23.48 19.46
CA ARG A 118 -31.24 -22.18 19.88
C ARG A 118 -31.80 -21.03 19.05
N SER A 119 -31.92 -21.22 17.74
CA SER A 119 -32.47 -20.21 16.84
C SER A 119 -33.28 -20.83 15.71
N PHE A 120 -34.39 -20.18 15.37
CA PHE A 120 -35.27 -20.52 14.26
C PHE A 120 -35.40 -19.30 13.35
N GLN A 121 -35.06 -19.46 12.07
CA GLN A 121 -35.14 -18.39 11.09
C GLN A 121 -35.94 -18.85 9.87
N THR A 122 -36.98 -18.11 9.54
CA THR A 122 -37.66 -18.26 8.24
C THR A 122 -36.73 -17.76 7.16
N LEU A 123 -36.37 -18.61 6.21
CA LEU A 123 -35.70 -18.18 5.00
C LEU A 123 -36.77 -17.46 4.17
N ALA A 124 -36.61 -16.16 3.98
CA ALA A 124 -37.47 -15.42 3.09
C ALA A 124 -37.37 -16.07 1.72
N THR A 125 -38.51 -16.52 1.19
CA THR A 125 -38.66 -16.63 -0.26
C THR A 125 -38.72 -15.19 -0.77
N GLU A 126 -37.58 -14.51 -0.82
CA GLU A 126 -37.40 -13.66 -1.97
C GLU A 126 -37.53 -14.64 -3.13
N THR A 127 -38.56 -14.46 -3.95
CA THR A 127 -38.56 -15.00 -5.30
C THR A 127 -37.30 -14.45 -5.94
N ALA A 128 -36.19 -15.17 -5.75
CA ALA A 128 -35.03 -15.03 -6.58
C ALA A 128 -35.58 -15.16 -8.00
N PRO A 129 -35.35 -14.18 -8.88
CA PRO A 129 -35.72 -14.35 -10.26
C PRO A 129 -35.16 -15.70 -10.71
N ALA A 130 -35.99 -16.51 -11.37
CA ALA A 130 -35.51 -17.72 -12.01
C ALA A 130 -34.44 -17.28 -13.01
N VAL A 131 -33.17 -17.31 -12.60
CA VAL A 131 -32.05 -17.01 -13.47
C VAL A 131 -31.97 -18.22 -14.39
N ALA A 132 -32.55 -18.08 -15.58
CA ALA A 132 -32.24 -18.94 -16.71
C ALA A 132 -30.72 -19.10 -16.74
N LYS A 133 -30.24 -20.36 -16.70
CA LYS A 133 -28.82 -20.78 -16.72
C LYS A 133 -27.91 -19.64 -17.19
N ALA A 134 -27.40 -18.84 -16.24
CA ALA A 134 -26.82 -17.56 -16.61
C ALA A 134 -25.58 -17.80 -17.48
N ALA A 135 -25.44 -17.02 -18.55
CA ALA A 135 -24.26 -16.95 -19.39
C ALA A 135 -23.11 -16.21 -18.66
N GLY A 136 -22.82 -16.60 -17.42
CA GLY A 136 -21.79 -16.00 -16.59
C GLY A 136 -20.41 -16.60 -16.85
N VAL A 137 -19.37 -15.86 -16.49
CA VAL A 137 -17.98 -16.34 -16.57
C VAL A 137 -17.75 -17.33 -15.43
N PRO A 138 -17.40 -18.60 -15.70
CA PRO A 138 -17.18 -19.58 -14.65
C PRO A 138 -15.96 -19.20 -13.81
N GLY A 139 -16.11 -19.32 -12.50
CA GLY A 139 -15.05 -19.03 -11.54
C GLY A 139 -15.19 -19.85 -10.25
N THR A 140 -14.22 -19.66 -9.36
CA THR A 140 -14.21 -20.28 -8.03
C THR A 140 -14.18 -19.18 -6.97
N LEU A 141 -15.28 -19.01 -6.25
CA LEU A 141 -15.34 -18.17 -5.06
C LEU A 141 -14.59 -18.87 -3.93
N GLN A 142 -13.67 -18.16 -3.27
CA GLN A 142 -12.83 -18.66 -2.18
C GLN A 142 -12.93 -17.72 -0.99
N TRP A 143 -13.12 -18.28 0.21
CA TRP A 143 -13.11 -17.55 1.49
C TRP A 143 -12.47 -18.43 2.57
N GLY A 144 -11.41 -17.94 3.22
CA GLY A 144 -10.59 -18.80 4.07
C GLY A 144 -10.06 -20.01 3.31
N ASP A 145 -10.27 -21.22 3.85
CA ASP A 145 -9.90 -22.49 3.23
C ASP A 145 -11.03 -23.11 2.37
N ASP A 146 -12.22 -22.51 2.39
CA ASP A 146 -13.39 -23.00 1.65
C ASP A 146 -13.44 -22.43 0.23
N PHE A 147 -14.08 -23.17 -0.67
CA PHE A 147 -14.31 -22.73 -2.04
C PHE A 147 -15.64 -23.22 -2.60
N LEU A 148 -16.17 -22.47 -3.57
CA LEU A 148 -17.40 -22.79 -4.28
C LEU A 148 -17.29 -22.41 -5.76
N LYS A 149 -17.50 -23.38 -6.64
CA LYS A 149 -17.53 -23.16 -8.08
C LYS A 149 -18.88 -22.58 -8.50
N GLY A 150 -18.88 -21.68 -9.47
CA GLY A 150 -20.07 -20.96 -9.89
C GLY A 150 -19.74 -19.81 -10.82
N TRP A 151 -20.61 -18.81 -10.87
CA TRP A 151 -20.44 -17.59 -11.64
C TRP A 151 -21.19 -16.44 -10.97
N LEU A 152 -20.77 -15.21 -11.25
CA LEU A 152 -21.57 -14.03 -10.95
C LEU A 152 -22.71 -13.91 -11.97
N VAL A 153 -23.86 -13.42 -11.52
CA VAL A 153 -25.04 -13.15 -12.35
C VAL A 153 -25.32 -11.66 -12.42
N ASP A 154 -25.97 -11.23 -13.50
CA ASP A 154 -26.34 -9.83 -13.70
C ASP A 154 -27.21 -9.32 -12.55
N ALA A 155 -26.80 -8.21 -11.95
CA ALA A 155 -27.42 -7.63 -10.78
C ALA A 155 -26.99 -6.17 -10.59
N ARG A 156 -27.79 -5.42 -9.84
CA ARG A 156 -27.50 -4.03 -9.47
C ARG A 156 -27.56 -3.89 -7.95
N ALA A 157 -26.66 -3.07 -7.41
CA ALA A 157 -26.63 -2.78 -5.99
C ALA A 157 -27.91 -2.04 -5.57
N GLY A 158 -28.48 -2.44 -4.43
CA GLY A 158 -29.63 -1.80 -3.78
C GLY A 158 -29.23 -1.25 -2.40
N ALA A 159 -30.20 -0.74 -1.64
CA ALA A 159 -29.95 -0.12 -0.34
C ALA A 159 -29.27 -1.07 0.68
N ASP A 160 -29.60 -2.37 0.64
CA ASP A 160 -29.09 -3.38 1.58
C ASP A 160 -28.42 -4.59 0.88
N ALA A 161 -28.24 -4.53 -0.45
CA ALA A 161 -27.78 -5.66 -1.26
C ALA A 161 -26.68 -5.25 -2.24
N THR A 162 -25.61 -6.05 -2.31
CA THR A 162 -24.50 -5.82 -3.24
C THR A 162 -24.88 -6.32 -4.64
N CYS A 163 -24.25 -5.76 -5.68
CA CYS A 163 -24.40 -6.30 -7.04
C CYS A 163 -23.62 -7.62 -7.26
N LEU A 164 -22.87 -8.10 -6.27
CA LEU A 164 -22.11 -9.34 -6.34
C LEU A 164 -23.04 -10.52 -5.99
N VAL A 165 -23.82 -10.96 -6.96
CA VAL A 165 -24.75 -12.09 -6.81
C VAL A 165 -24.10 -13.36 -7.35
N TRP A 166 -23.85 -14.34 -6.49
CA TRP A 166 -23.16 -15.58 -6.85
C TRP A 166 -24.15 -16.74 -7.06
N GLN A 167 -24.03 -17.42 -8.19
CA GLN A 167 -24.75 -18.66 -8.48
C GLN A 167 -23.79 -19.86 -8.42
N PRO A 168 -23.94 -20.76 -7.44
CA PRO A 168 -23.18 -22.01 -7.39
C PRO A 168 -23.47 -22.90 -8.61
N ALA A 169 -22.46 -23.60 -9.13
CA ALA A 169 -22.57 -24.39 -10.35
C ALA A 169 -23.61 -25.51 -10.29
N VAL A 170 -23.90 -26.02 -9.10
CA VAL A 170 -24.89 -27.08 -8.83
C VAL A 170 -26.24 -26.53 -8.37
N ALA A 171 -26.40 -25.22 -8.26
CA ALA A 171 -27.62 -24.57 -7.77
C ALA A 171 -28.39 -23.87 -8.89
N THR A 172 -29.71 -23.87 -8.77
CA THR A 172 -30.63 -23.15 -9.68
C THR A 172 -30.90 -21.72 -9.22
N SER A 173 -30.48 -21.36 -8.01
CA SER A 173 -30.65 -20.04 -7.39
C SER A 173 -29.30 -19.35 -7.20
N ALA A 174 -29.32 -18.03 -7.27
CA ALA A 174 -28.19 -17.17 -6.95
C ALA A 174 -28.47 -16.36 -5.67
N ALA A 175 -27.45 -15.98 -4.93
CA ALA A 175 -27.58 -15.19 -3.71
C ALA A 175 -26.57 -14.02 -3.66
N PRO A 176 -26.99 -12.83 -3.21
CA PRO A 176 -26.08 -11.70 -3.05
C PRO A 176 -25.05 -11.98 -1.95
N LEU A 177 -23.80 -11.62 -2.20
CA LEU A 177 -22.76 -11.60 -1.16
C LEU A 177 -23.06 -10.44 -0.20
N ARG A 178 -22.89 -10.69 1.10
CA ARG A 178 -23.03 -9.64 2.13
C ARG A 178 -21.88 -8.65 1.99
N SER A 179 -22.13 -7.39 2.35
CA SER A 179 -21.12 -6.32 2.28
C SER A 179 -19.87 -6.58 3.13
N SER A 180 -20.01 -7.38 4.21
CA SER A 180 -18.93 -7.78 5.10
C SER A 180 -18.11 -8.99 4.63
N VAL A 181 -18.41 -9.56 3.45
CA VAL A 181 -17.67 -10.73 2.95
C VAL A 181 -16.25 -10.33 2.54
N ALA A 182 -15.26 -11.09 3.01
CA ALA A 182 -13.88 -11.03 2.55
C ALA A 182 -13.53 -12.34 1.83
N GLY A 183 -12.93 -12.24 0.65
CA GLY A 183 -12.60 -13.40 -0.16
C GLY A 183 -12.08 -13.02 -1.54
N ARG A 184 -12.10 -13.97 -2.47
CA ARG A 184 -11.76 -13.73 -3.87
C ARG A 184 -12.52 -14.66 -4.80
N ILE A 185 -12.72 -14.24 -6.03
CA ILE A 185 -13.18 -15.09 -7.13
C ILE A 185 -12.00 -15.31 -8.06
N VAL A 186 -11.65 -16.57 -8.29
CA VAL A 186 -10.59 -16.97 -9.22
C VAL A 186 -11.23 -17.43 -10.52
N TYR A 187 -10.97 -16.72 -11.61
CA TYR A 187 -11.44 -17.06 -12.96
C TYR A 187 -10.40 -17.86 -13.74
N ARG A 188 -9.12 -17.57 -13.50
CA ARG A 188 -7.98 -18.26 -14.14
C ARG A 188 -6.92 -18.55 -13.08
N ASP A 189 -6.52 -19.81 -12.99
CA ASP A 189 -5.45 -20.21 -12.08
C ASP A 189 -4.14 -19.53 -12.50
N ALA A 190 -3.41 -18.98 -11.53
CA ALA A 190 -2.07 -18.50 -11.77
C ALA A 190 -1.20 -19.67 -12.25
N ALA A 191 -0.52 -19.52 -13.39
CA ALA A 191 0.39 -20.54 -13.88
C ALA A 191 1.37 -20.93 -12.76
N PRO A 192 1.53 -22.23 -12.44
CA PRO A 192 2.41 -22.66 -11.36
C PRO A 192 3.81 -22.08 -11.60
N ALA A 193 4.39 -21.47 -10.57
CA ALA A 193 5.73 -20.94 -10.64
C ALA A 193 6.67 -22.06 -11.14
N ALA A 194 7.37 -21.80 -12.26
CA ALA A 194 8.30 -22.76 -12.81
C ALA A 194 9.25 -23.22 -11.68
N PRO A 195 9.44 -24.53 -11.48
CA PRO A 195 10.29 -25.03 -10.41
C PRO A 195 11.66 -24.38 -10.55
N LYS A 196 12.16 -23.80 -9.46
CA LYS A 196 13.52 -23.27 -9.40
C LYS A 196 14.46 -24.42 -9.70
N VAL A 197 14.96 -24.49 -10.93
CA VAL A 197 16.03 -25.41 -11.31
C VAL A 197 17.24 -25.00 -10.50
N THR A 198 17.43 -25.69 -9.38
CA THR A 198 18.63 -25.56 -8.56
C THR A 198 19.72 -26.25 -9.35
N GLN A 199 20.43 -25.50 -10.20
CA GLN A 199 21.62 -26.02 -10.84
C GLN A 199 22.65 -26.27 -9.72
N ARG A 200 22.75 -27.53 -9.30
CA ARG A 200 23.91 -28.04 -8.55
C ARG A 200 25.12 -27.86 -9.44
N ARG A 201 25.97 -26.89 -9.09
CA ARG A 201 27.29 -26.72 -9.67
C ARG A 201 28.13 -27.94 -9.26
N PRO A 202 28.67 -28.75 -10.18
CA PRO A 202 29.62 -29.78 -9.79
C PRO A 202 30.91 -29.09 -9.31
N ALA A 203 31.44 -29.59 -8.20
CA ALA A 203 32.78 -29.26 -7.76
C ALA A 203 33.77 -29.88 -8.77
N GLN A 204 34.59 -29.05 -9.41
CA GLN A 204 35.81 -29.50 -10.07
C GLN A 204 36.95 -28.58 -9.67
N GLY A 205 38.00 -29.20 -9.14
CA GLY A 205 39.21 -28.56 -8.66
C GLY A 205 40.19 -28.23 -9.79
N GLY A 206 41.15 -27.38 -9.40
CA GLY A 206 42.56 -27.36 -9.81
C GLY A 206 42.92 -27.39 -11.31
N GLY A 207 43.53 -26.28 -11.75
CA GLY A 207 44.65 -26.33 -12.70
C GLY A 207 44.44 -25.61 -14.03
N ALA A 208 45.13 -24.46 -14.17
CA ALA A 208 45.63 -23.85 -15.40
C ALA A 208 44.67 -23.73 -16.62
N ASP A 209 44.16 -22.51 -16.85
CA ASP A 209 44.50 -21.67 -18.03
C ASP A 209 43.49 -20.52 -18.12
N LEU A 210 43.80 -19.43 -17.41
CA LEU A 210 42.97 -18.22 -17.39
C LEU A 210 43.14 -17.39 -18.67
N GLY A 211 44.23 -17.59 -19.43
CA GLY A 211 44.55 -16.84 -20.64
C GLY A 211 43.71 -17.27 -21.83
N ALA A 212 43.57 -18.58 -22.06
CA ALA A 212 42.76 -19.11 -23.16
C ALA A 212 41.25 -18.83 -22.99
N GLN A 213 40.75 -18.76 -21.75
CA GLN A 213 39.34 -18.47 -21.48
C GLN A 213 38.97 -17.00 -21.71
N ILE A 214 39.91 -16.06 -21.51
CA ILE A 214 39.70 -14.64 -21.79
C ILE A 214 39.77 -14.37 -23.30
N ALA A 215 40.71 -15.00 -24.01
CA ALA A 215 40.84 -14.88 -25.46
C ALA A 215 39.61 -15.42 -26.22
N ASN A 216 39.08 -16.58 -25.82
CA ASN A 216 37.88 -17.13 -26.44
C ASN A 216 36.61 -16.33 -26.11
N ARG A 217 36.55 -15.67 -24.94
CA ARG A 217 35.43 -14.76 -24.60
C ARG A 217 35.48 -13.44 -25.36
N LEU A 218 36.67 -12.91 -25.65
CA LEU A 218 36.82 -11.72 -26.48
C LEU A 218 36.50 -12.00 -27.96
N ALA A 219 36.92 -13.15 -28.48
CA ALA A 219 36.64 -13.56 -29.87
C ALA A 219 35.14 -13.83 -30.12
N ALA A 220 34.42 -14.40 -29.14
CA ALA A 220 32.97 -14.59 -29.21
C ALA A 220 32.19 -13.27 -29.10
N ALA A 221 32.72 -12.27 -28.36
CA ALA A 221 32.11 -10.95 -28.27
C ALA A 221 32.27 -10.10 -29.54
N MET A 222 33.30 -10.36 -30.36
CA MET A 222 33.58 -9.61 -31.60
C MET A 222 32.93 -10.20 -32.86
N THR A 223 32.36 -11.41 -32.80
CA THR A 223 31.76 -12.09 -33.96
C THR A 223 30.23 -12.24 -33.89
N ALA A 224 29.59 -11.85 -32.79
CA ALA A 224 28.14 -11.90 -32.65
C ALA A 224 27.43 -10.68 -33.28
N LYS A 225 27.36 -10.63 -34.63
CA LYS A 225 26.26 -9.92 -35.32
C LYS A 225 24.98 -10.75 -35.18
N GLY A 226 24.41 -10.78 -33.97
CA GLY A 226 23.12 -11.38 -33.69
C GLY A 226 22.05 -10.30 -33.67
N GLN A 227 21.22 -10.24 -34.71
CA GLN A 227 19.98 -9.46 -34.69
C GLN A 227 19.17 -9.79 -33.43
N PRO A 228 18.58 -8.81 -32.73
CA PRO A 228 17.69 -9.09 -31.62
C PRO A 228 16.49 -9.87 -32.16
N ARG A 229 16.40 -11.14 -31.74
CA ARG A 229 15.23 -11.99 -31.97
C ARG A 229 14.03 -11.27 -31.32
N PRO A 230 12.94 -10.98 -32.06
CA PRO A 230 11.80 -10.31 -31.48
C PRO A 230 11.15 -11.25 -30.47
N THR A 231 11.42 -11.03 -29.18
CA THR A 231 10.61 -11.57 -28.10
C THR A 231 9.23 -10.95 -28.24
N ALA A 232 8.23 -11.79 -28.51
CA ALA A 232 6.84 -11.38 -28.67
C ALA A 232 6.45 -10.42 -27.54
N ALA A 233 6.16 -9.18 -27.92
CA ALA A 233 5.71 -8.15 -27.01
C ALA A 233 4.39 -8.59 -26.36
N ARG A 234 4.33 -8.42 -25.04
CA ARG A 234 3.09 -8.48 -24.26
C ARG A 234 2.16 -7.43 -24.87
N LYS A 235 1.06 -7.84 -25.52
CA LYS A 235 0.05 -6.90 -26.02
C LYS A 235 -0.73 -6.34 -24.83
N ILE A 236 -0.21 -5.29 -24.23
CA ILE A 236 -0.94 -4.42 -23.32
C ILE A 236 -1.60 -3.36 -24.20
N ASP A 237 -2.92 -3.23 -24.15
CA ASP A 237 -3.68 -2.26 -24.97
C ASP A 237 -3.56 -0.80 -24.48
N GLY A 238 -2.44 -0.47 -23.84
CA GLY A 238 -2.05 0.85 -23.38
C GLY A 238 -0.53 1.01 -23.51
N LYS A 239 -0.07 2.14 -24.06
CA LYS A 239 1.37 2.39 -24.25
C LYS A 239 2.09 2.59 -22.92
N PHE A 240 1.36 2.94 -21.85
CA PHE A 240 1.89 3.33 -20.55
C PHE A 240 1.11 2.65 -19.42
N LEU A 241 1.72 2.55 -18.24
CA LEU A 241 1.06 2.07 -17.02
C LEU A 241 1.06 3.19 -15.97
N LEU A 242 -0.12 3.52 -15.46
CA LEU A 242 -0.31 4.48 -14.37
C LEU A 242 -0.52 3.72 -13.05
N HIS A 243 0.42 3.85 -12.12
CA HIS A 243 0.32 3.27 -10.79
C HIS A 243 -0.14 4.33 -9.79
N LEU A 244 -1.21 4.05 -9.05
CA LEU A 244 -1.77 4.93 -8.05
C LEU A 244 -1.27 4.60 -6.63
N ARG A 245 -1.37 5.55 -5.71
CA ARG A 245 -1.05 5.34 -4.29
C ARG A 245 -1.98 4.31 -3.64
N THR A 246 -3.18 4.13 -4.15
CA THR A 246 -4.14 3.09 -3.73
C THR A 246 -3.65 1.67 -4.03
N GLY A 247 -2.66 1.50 -4.91
CA GLY A 247 -2.21 0.19 -5.39
C GLY A 247 -2.75 -0.20 -6.76
N ASP A 248 -3.65 0.60 -7.32
CA ASP A 248 -4.19 0.40 -8.65
C ASP A 248 -3.13 0.63 -9.73
N THR A 249 -3.26 -0.10 -10.83
CA THR A 249 -2.36 -0.06 -11.98
C THR A 249 -3.21 -0.10 -13.25
N ILE A 250 -3.27 1.04 -13.95
CA ILE A 250 -4.17 1.26 -15.08
C ILE A 250 -3.35 1.43 -16.36
N PRO A 251 -3.50 0.53 -17.34
CA PRO A 251 -3.03 0.74 -18.70
C PRO A 251 -3.74 1.95 -19.31
N CYS A 252 -2.95 2.85 -19.87
CA CYS A 252 -3.48 4.08 -20.45
C CYS A 252 -2.70 4.55 -21.68
N LYS A 253 -3.34 5.45 -22.42
CA LYS A 253 -2.67 6.37 -23.33
C LYS A 253 -2.52 7.68 -22.58
N MET A 254 -1.29 8.12 -22.38
CA MET A 254 -1.00 9.37 -21.69
C MET A 254 -1.05 10.50 -22.71
N VAL A 255 -1.79 11.55 -22.38
CA VAL A 255 -1.97 12.74 -23.22
C VAL A 255 -0.88 13.76 -22.89
N LYS A 256 -0.82 14.17 -21.61
CA LYS A 256 0.19 15.10 -21.11
C LYS A 256 0.34 15.02 -19.58
N VAL A 257 1.41 15.63 -19.07
CA VAL A 257 1.54 15.97 -17.65
C VAL A 257 1.71 17.48 -17.55
N ASP A 258 0.95 18.10 -16.65
CA ASP A 258 1.03 19.53 -16.33
C ASP A 258 0.90 19.72 -14.81
N GLU A 259 0.90 20.96 -14.33
CA GLU A 259 0.89 21.29 -12.90
C GLU A 259 -0.31 20.69 -12.12
N GLN A 260 -1.41 20.38 -12.79
CA GLN A 260 -2.60 19.84 -12.12
C GLN A 260 -2.58 18.31 -12.04
N GLY A 261 -1.72 17.62 -12.79
CA GLY A 261 -1.66 16.16 -12.79
C GLY A 261 -1.29 15.52 -14.12
N VAL A 262 -1.70 14.26 -14.26
CA VAL A 262 -1.50 13.46 -15.47
C VAL A 262 -2.84 13.35 -16.20
N GLU A 263 -2.86 13.78 -17.45
CA GLU A 263 -3.99 13.60 -18.37
C GLU A 263 -3.81 12.33 -19.19
N PHE A 264 -4.83 11.50 -19.24
CA PHE A 264 -4.76 10.17 -19.81
C PHE A 264 -6.13 9.70 -20.33
N GLU A 265 -6.09 8.65 -21.16
CA GLU A 265 -7.26 7.92 -21.62
C GLU A 265 -7.09 6.44 -21.26
N SER A 266 -8.14 5.81 -20.75
CA SER A 266 -8.17 4.37 -20.49
C SER A 266 -9.56 3.81 -20.77
N ALA A 267 -9.63 2.57 -21.25
CA ALA A 267 -10.91 1.87 -21.41
C ALA A 267 -11.57 1.49 -20.07
N ALA A 268 -10.79 1.50 -18.98
CA ALA A 268 -11.21 1.06 -17.66
C ALA A 268 -11.97 2.13 -16.85
N THR A 269 -11.89 3.40 -17.25
CA THR A 269 -12.46 4.53 -16.49
C THR A 269 -12.80 5.70 -17.41
N ASP A 270 -13.78 6.50 -16.99
CA ASP A 270 -14.14 7.74 -17.68
C ASP A 270 -13.33 8.95 -17.17
N ALA A 271 -12.48 8.76 -16.15
CA ALA A 271 -11.56 9.81 -15.70
C ALA A 271 -10.51 10.11 -16.78
N THR A 272 -10.35 11.40 -17.05
CA THR A 272 -9.38 11.92 -18.01
C THR A 272 -8.13 12.47 -17.33
N ARG A 273 -8.14 12.62 -16.00
CA ARG A 273 -7.05 13.24 -15.24
C ARG A 273 -6.92 12.65 -13.83
N VAL A 274 -5.68 12.46 -13.38
CA VAL A 274 -5.36 12.12 -11.97
C VAL A 274 -4.41 13.17 -11.41
N ALA A 275 -4.72 13.70 -10.23
CA ALA A 275 -3.88 14.64 -9.51
C ALA A 275 -2.56 14.00 -9.02
N HIS A 276 -1.49 14.80 -8.97
CA HIS A 276 -0.15 14.32 -8.63
C HIS A 276 -0.06 13.60 -7.28
N ASP A 277 -0.80 14.06 -6.28
CA ASP A 277 -0.84 13.51 -4.92
C ASP A 277 -1.42 12.10 -4.85
N ARG A 278 -2.12 11.64 -5.90
CA ARG A 278 -2.71 10.29 -6.00
C ARG A 278 -1.87 9.31 -6.83
N ILE A 279 -0.85 9.80 -7.52
CA ILE A 279 -0.01 8.99 -8.42
C ILE A 279 1.22 8.48 -7.68
N LYS A 280 1.62 7.24 -7.92
CA LYS A 280 2.88 6.68 -7.40
C LYS A 280 3.95 6.59 -8.48
N VAL A 281 3.62 6.00 -9.64
CA VAL A 281 4.55 5.81 -10.76
C VAL A 281 3.81 5.96 -12.07
N LEU A 282 4.46 6.58 -13.05
CA LEU A 282 4.07 6.51 -14.46
C LEU A 282 5.16 5.74 -15.21
N GLU A 283 4.84 4.53 -15.70
CA GLU A 283 5.72 3.75 -16.57
C GLU A 283 5.51 4.20 -18.02
N LEU A 284 6.53 4.85 -18.55
CA LEU A 284 6.58 5.36 -19.92
C LEU A 284 7.00 4.28 -20.92
N ILE A 285 7.70 3.25 -20.44
CA ILE A 285 8.07 2.06 -21.21
C ILE A 285 7.82 0.87 -20.29
N PRO A 286 6.83 0.01 -20.58
CA PRO A 286 6.54 -1.15 -19.74
C PRO A 286 7.78 -2.02 -19.57
N SER A 287 8.17 -2.27 -18.32
CA SER A 287 9.35 -3.08 -17.99
C SER A 287 8.96 -4.36 -17.24
N LYS A 288 9.84 -5.36 -17.21
CA LYS A 288 9.58 -6.57 -16.41
C LYS A 288 9.66 -6.23 -14.92
N PRO A 289 8.90 -6.89 -14.04
CA PRO A 289 8.96 -6.64 -12.59
C PRO A 289 10.38 -6.74 -11.98
N ASP A 290 11.25 -7.56 -12.58
CA ASP A 290 12.65 -7.71 -12.16
C ASP A 290 13.55 -6.55 -12.61
N ASP A 291 13.15 -5.78 -13.63
CA ASP A 291 13.94 -4.68 -14.20
C ASP A 291 14.09 -3.49 -13.23
N VAL A 292 13.33 -3.48 -12.13
CA VAL A 292 13.38 -2.43 -11.10
C VAL A 292 14.08 -2.89 -9.81
N LYS A 293 14.68 -4.09 -9.80
CA LYS A 293 15.47 -4.57 -8.64
C LYS A 293 16.74 -3.74 -8.47
N LEU A 294 16.66 -2.71 -7.63
CA LEU A 294 17.81 -1.95 -7.16
C LEU A 294 18.43 -2.62 -5.93
N LYS A 295 19.76 -2.52 -5.81
CA LYS A 295 20.44 -2.79 -4.54
C LYS A 295 19.83 -1.91 -3.45
N LYS A 296 19.62 -2.46 -2.25
CA LYS A 296 19.02 -1.76 -1.11
C LYS A 296 19.68 -0.40 -0.87
N SER A 297 21.01 -0.34 -0.87
CA SER A 297 21.79 0.90 -0.69
C SER A 297 21.49 1.97 -1.76
N LYS A 298 21.45 1.60 -3.05
CA LYS A 298 21.13 2.53 -4.14
C LYS A 298 19.70 3.08 -4.00
N ARG A 299 18.73 2.21 -3.68
CA ARG A 299 17.33 2.63 -3.44
C ARG A 299 17.23 3.56 -2.24
N ASP A 300 17.87 3.21 -1.13
CA ASP A 300 17.82 4.01 0.10
C ASP A 300 18.47 5.40 -0.14
N ARG A 301 19.58 5.47 -0.89
CA ARG A 301 20.17 6.75 -1.34
C ARG A 301 19.19 7.55 -2.21
N LEU A 302 18.51 6.92 -3.17
CA LEU A 302 17.55 7.56 -4.08
C LEU A 302 16.25 8.00 -3.41
N LEU A 303 15.91 7.48 -2.23
CA LEU A 303 14.73 7.87 -1.45
C LEU A 303 15.06 8.70 -0.20
N THR A 304 16.33 9.01 0.04
CA THR A 304 16.73 9.92 1.12
C THR A 304 16.68 11.36 0.62
N LEU A 305 15.84 12.18 1.24
CA LEU A 305 15.75 13.62 1.01
C LEU A 305 16.93 14.34 1.69
N PRO A 306 17.82 15.00 0.93
CA PRO A 306 18.93 15.77 1.48
C PRO A 306 18.41 16.95 2.30
N ARG A 307 19.10 17.29 3.39
CA ARG A 307 18.69 18.37 4.31
C ARG A 307 18.49 19.70 3.59
N ILE A 308 19.38 20.04 2.64
CA ILE A 308 19.30 21.27 1.83
C ILE A 308 18.03 21.35 0.97
N GLN A 309 17.43 20.21 0.64
CA GLN A 309 16.21 20.13 -0.17
C GLN A 309 14.95 20.04 0.68
N ARG A 310 15.03 20.04 2.03
CA ARG A 310 13.84 20.03 2.89
C ARG A 310 12.88 21.21 2.67
N PRO A 311 13.36 22.47 2.47
CA PRO A 311 12.46 23.60 2.23
C PRO A 311 11.72 23.53 0.88
N SER A 312 12.26 22.81 -0.10
CA SER A 312 11.66 22.61 -1.42
C SER A 312 12.03 21.22 -1.94
N PRO A 313 11.33 20.17 -1.46
CA PRO A 313 11.68 18.80 -1.81
C PRO A 313 11.40 18.54 -3.29
N PRO A 314 12.24 17.73 -3.98
CA PRO A 314 11.93 17.27 -5.31
C PRO A 314 10.66 16.43 -5.27
N THR A 315 9.77 16.68 -6.22
CA THR A 315 8.46 16.03 -6.30
C THR A 315 8.49 14.77 -7.16
N GLN A 316 9.49 14.62 -8.05
CA GLN A 316 9.65 13.44 -8.90
C GLN A 316 11.09 12.92 -8.96
N LEU A 317 11.19 11.62 -9.21
CA LEU A 317 12.41 10.91 -9.56
C LEU A 317 12.20 10.25 -10.93
N LEU A 318 13.02 10.61 -11.91
CA LEU A 318 13.00 10.04 -13.25
C LEU A 318 14.02 8.91 -13.34
N ARG A 319 13.69 7.87 -14.08
CA ARG A 319 14.61 6.80 -14.46
C ARG A 319 14.79 6.78 -15.97
N SER A 320 16.03 6.78 -16.45
CA SER A 320 16.31 6.65 -17.87
C SER A 320 16.07 5.22 -18.39
N THR A 321 16.09 5.03 -19.71
CA THR A 321 16.11 3.70 -20.35
C THR A 321 17.43 2.96 -20.11
N THR A 322 18.52 3.68 -19.83
CA THR A 322 19.84 3.13 -19.49
C THR A 322 19.99 2.78 -18.00
N GLY A 323 19.04 3.18 -17.14
CA GLY A 323 19.04 2.88 -15.70
C GLY A 323 19.64 3.96 -14.81
N ASP A 324 19.88 5.16 -15.35
CA ASP A 324 20.27 6.36 -14.62
C ASP A 324 19.05 7.00 -13.96
N PHE A 325 19.31 7.84 -12.95
CA PHE A 325 18.26 8.45 -12.13
C PHE A 325 18.48 9.94 -11.98
N LEU A 326 17.39 10.71 -12.04
CA LEU A 326 17.42 12.17 -11.92
C LEU A 326 16.26 12.64 -11.06
N ARG A 327 16.54 13.40 -9.99
CA ARG A 327 15.49 14.05 -9.19
C ARG A 327 15.23 15.45 -9.71
N GLY A 328 13.96 15.85 -9.68
CA GLY A 328 13.53 17.19 -10.06
C GLY A 328 12.04 17.37 -9.88
N ARG A 329 11.52 18.47 -10.43
CA ARG A 329 10.10 18.75 -10.55
C ARG A 329 9.73 18.73 -12.03
N VAL A 330 8.86 17.81 -12.43
CA VAL A 330 8.33 17.79 -13.80
C VAL A 330 7.33 18.94 -13.93
N THR A 331 7.58 19.86 -14.84
CA THR A 331 6.68 21.00 -15.11
C THR A 331 5.75 20.72 -16.26
N SER A 332 6.25 20.03 -17.31
CA SER A 332 5.41 19.52 -18.38
C SER A 332 6.00 18.26 -19.01
N LEU A 333 5.12 17.46 -19.59
CA LEU A 333 5.50 16.29 -20.39
C LEU A 333 4.49 16.08 -21.50
N ASP A 334 5.00 15.88 -22.71
CA ASP A 334 4.23 15.52 -23.90
C ASP A 334 4.76 14.23 -24.54
N ASN A 335 4.45 14.00 -25.82
CA ASN A 335 4.88 12.79 -26.54
C ASN A 335 6.35 12.83 -26.97
N GLU A 336 6.99 13.99 -26.99
CA GLU A 336 8.34 14.19 -27.52
C GLU A 336 9.36 14.47 -26.41
N LYS A 337 8.97 15.25 -25.40
CA LYS A 337 9.89 15.78 -24.38
C LYS A 337 9.28 15.91 -23.00
N ILE A 338 10.19 16.05 -22.03
CA ILE A 338 9.90 16.30 -20.62
C ILE A 338 10.63 17.58 -20.23
N GLN A 339 9.89 18.55 -19.72
CA GLN A 339 10.43 19.72 -19.05
C GLN A 339 10.51 19.43 -17.56
N LEU A 340 11.71 19.61 -16.99
CA LEU A 340 11.92 19.43 -15.58
C LEU A 340 12.79 20.53 -14.99
N GLU A 341 12.44 20.93 -13.80
CA GLU A 341 13.26 21.82 -12.98
C GLU A 341 14.18 20.96 -12.11
N VAL A 342 15.50 21.14 -12.27
CA VAL A 342 16.53 20.50 -11.46
C VAL A 342 17.34 21.59 -10.81
N ARG A 343 17.26 21.72 -9.49
CA ARG A 343 17.98 22.75 -8.72
C ARG A 343 17.70 24.17 -9.25
N LEU A 344 16.43 24.49 -9.50
CA LEU A 344 15.96 25.78 -10.05
C LEU A 344 16.39 26.05 -11.52
N GLU A 345 17.04 25.09 -12.18
CA GLU A 345 17.35 25.17 -13.62
C GLU A 345 16.33 24.35 -14.41
N ASN A 346 15.74 24.96 -15.44
CA ASN A 346 14.91 24.23 -16.39
C ASN A 346 15.79 23.40 -17.32
N ARG A 347 15.46 22.11 -17.44
CA ARG A 347 16.10 21.17 -18.36
C ARG A 347 15.06 20.48 -19.22
N GLU A 348 15.42 20.29 -20.48
CA GLU A 348 14.64 19.52 -21.43
C GLU A 348 15.29 18.14 -21.60
N VAL A 349 14.50 17.08 -21.47
CA VAL A 349 14.93 15.70 -21.68
C VAL A 349 14.01 15.04 -22.71
N PRO A 350 14.55 14.38 -23.75
CA PRO A 350 13.74 13.62 -24.69
C PRO A 350 12.92 12.54 -23.98
N ARG A 351 11.63 12.46 -24.30
CA ARG A 351 10.67 11.50 -23.75
C ARG A 351 11.12 10.05 -23.93
N SER A 352 11.80 9.76 -25.04
CA SER A 352 12.32 8.43 -25.40
C SER A 352 13.43 7.92 -24.48
N LEU A 353 14.10 8.82 -23.75
CA LEU A 353 15.17 8.46 -22.82
C LEU A 353 14.65 8.10 -21.43
N VAL A 354 13.38 8.33 -21.13
CA VAL A 354 12.82 8.13 -19.79
C VAL A 354 11.89 6.92 -19.79
N SER A 355 12.18 5.96 -18.91
CA SER A 355 11.39 4.75 -18.75
C SER A 355 10.32 4.90 -17.67
N HIS A 356 10.62 5.62 -16.58
CA HIS A 356 9.73 5.77 -15.43
C HIS A 356 9.80 7.17 -14.84
N ILE A 357 8.67 7.62 -14.29
CA ILE A 357 8.57 8.80 -13.43
C ILE A 357 7.96 8.34 -12.11
N PHE A 358 8.69 8.49 -11.02
CA PHE A 358 8.24 8.17 -9.67
C PHE A 358 7.84 9.46 -8.95
N TRP A 359 6.67 9.49 -8.32
CA TRP A 359 6.25 10.61 -7.48
C TRP A 359 6.78 10.42 -6.05
N LEU A 360 7.47 11.44 -5.57
CA LEU A 360 8.00 11.53 -4.22
C LEU A 360 7.04 12.41 -3.41
N HIS A 361 6.40 11.81 -2.41
CA HIS A 361 5.36 12.51 -1.65
C HIS A 361 5.93 13.04 -0.33
N PRO A 362 5.85 14.36 -0.06
CA PRO A 362 6.36 14.94 1.18
C PRO A 362 5.62 14.45 2.44
N ASP A 363 4.35 14.06 2.33
CA ASP A 363 3.56 13.49 3.43
C ASP A 363 4.11 12.13 3.92
N GLU A 364 4.94 11.44 3.12
CA GLU A 364 5.65 10.23 3.56
C GLU A 364 6.77 10.52 4.58
N LEU A 365 7.20 11.78 4.72
CA LEU A 365 8.26 12.21 5.64
C LEU A 365 7.76 12.39 7.07
N ASP A 366 6.46 12.63 7.24
CA ASP A 366 5.82 12.84 8.54
C ASP A 366 4.64 11.88 8.67
N PRO A 367 4.77 10.82 9.48
CA PRO A 367 3.68 9.88 9.72
C PRO A 367 2.39 10.52 10.26
N SER A 368 2.46 11.72 10.85
CA SER A 368 1.30 12.47 11.34
C SER A 368 0.53 13.21 10.24
N LEU A 369 1.19 13.50 9.11
CA LEU A 369 0.61 14.11 7.91
C LEU A 369 0.14 13.08 6.88
N ALA A 370 0.41 11.79 7.12
CA ALA A 370 -0.19 10.73 6.31
C ALA A 370 -1.71 10.90 6.39
N THR A 371 -2.28 11.47 5.32
CA THR A 371 -3.72 11.55 5.15
C THR A 371 -4.22 10.14 5.38
N ALA A 372 -5.02 9.98 6.44
CA ALA A 372 -5.62 8.70 6.79
C ALA A 372 -6.14 8.10 5.49
N GLN A 373 -5.51 7.02 5.02
CA GLN A 373 -6.14 6.15 4.05
C GLN A 373 -7.48 5.85 4.70
N THR A 374 -8.55 6.31 4.03
CA THR A 374 -9.92 6.30 4.50
C THR A 374 -10.17 4.96 5.16
N ALA A 375 -10.08 4.97 6.49
CA ALA A 375 -10.42 3.85 7.34
C ALA A 375 -11.90 3.65 7.09
N ASP A 376 -12.25 2.46 6.60
CA ASP A 376 -13.59 1.91 6.46
C ASP A 376 -14.72 2.93 6.67
N GLU A 377 -15.26 3.48 5.57
CA GLU A 377 -16.66 3.88 5.59
C GLU A 377 -17.46 2.59 5.85
N ALA A 378 -17.77 2.38 7.12
CA ALA A 378 -18.42 1.20 7.66
C ALA A 378 -19.65 0.83 6.82
N GLY A 379 -19.53 -0.22 6.01
CA GLY A 379 -20.65 -0.87 5.32
C GLY A 379 -20.54 -1.03 3.81
N ARG A 380 -19.59 -0.39 3.14
CA ARG A 380 -19.45 -0.48 1.67
C ARG A 380 -18.50 -1.60 1.23
N ILE A 381 -18.95 -2.45 0.30
CA ILE A 381 -18.13 -3.53 -0.24
C ILE A 381 -17.19 -2.97 -1.31
N ARG A 382 -15.89 -3.26 -1.20
CA ARG A 382 -14.91 -2.94 -2.24
C ARG A 382 -14.46 -4.20 -2.95
N VAL A 383 -14.19 -4.05 -4.24
CA VAL A 383 -13.57 -5.09 -5.06
C VAL A 383 -12.30 -4.59 -5.71
N GLN A 384 -11.33 -5.47 -5.90
CA GLN A 384 -10.15 -5.22 -6.71
C GLN A 384 -10.10 -6.24 -7.85
N ALA A 385 -10.27 -5.74 -9.07
CA ALA A 385 -10.12 -6.51 -10.28
C ALA A 385 -8.63 -6.65 -10.62
N PHE A 386 -8.16 -7.87 -10.89
CA PHE A 386 -6.76 -8.18 -11.13
C PHE A 386 -6.56 -9.00 -12.42
N ARG A 387 -5.54 -8.64 -13.19
CA ARG A 387 -5.01 -9.43 -14.29
C ARG A 387 -3.50 -9.64 -14.15
N ASN A 388 -3.02 -10.78 -14.63
CA ASN A 388 -1.62 -11.20 -14.61
C ASN A 388 -0.69 -10.28 -15.43
N ASP A 389 -1.23 -9.44 -16.31
CA ASP A 389 -0.48 -8.39 -17.01
C ASP A 389 -0.09 -7.22 -16.11
N GLY A 390 -0.61 -7.16 -14.88
CA GLY A 390 -0.36 -6.11 -13.91
C GLY A 390 -1.55 -5.17 -13.70
N PHE A 391 -2.61 -5.26 -14.52
CA PHE A 391 -3.82 -4.46 -14.32
C PHE A 391 -4.42 -4.70 -12.93
N ARG A 392 -4.69 -3.60 -12.23
CA ARG A 392 -5.33 -3.55 -10.92
C ARG A 392 -6.28 -2.38 -10.88
N LEU A 393 -7.55 -2.63 -10.59
CA LEU A 393 -8.56 -1.59 -10.46
C LEU A 393 -9.42 -1.88 -9.22
N THR A 394 -9.35 -0.97 -8.25
CA THR A 394 -10.12 -1.03 -7.01
C THR A 394 -11.29 -0.04 -7.07
N PHE A 395 -12.48 -0.52 -6.76
CA PHE A 395 -13.72 0.28 -6.81
C PHE A 395 -14.84 -0.35 -5.98
N GLU A 396 -15.84 0.46 -5.67
CA GLU A 396 -17.13 0.01 -5.13
C GLU A 396 -18.01 -0.47 -6.30
N PRO A 397 -18.40 -1.75 -6.35
CA PRO A 397 -19.14 -2.29 -7.48
C PRO A 397 -20.63 -1.90 -7.36
N VAL A 398 -21.18 -1.38 -8.45
CA VAL A 398 -22.56 -0.87 -8.51
C VAL A 398 -23.45 -1.77 -9.36
N GLN A 399 -22.93 -2.31 -10.47
CA GLN A 399 -23.73 -3.10 -11.40
C GLN A 399 -22.87 -4.14 -12.12
N LEU A 400 -23.43 -5.33 -12.32
CA LEU A 400 -22.93 -6.34 -13.26
C LEU A 400 -23.99 -6.55 -14.33
N GLU A 401 -23.60 -6.36 -15.58
CA GLU A 401 -24.49 -6.56 -16.73
C GLU A 401 -23.68 -7.12 -17.90
N ALA A 402 -24.16 -8.21 -18.51
CA ALA A 402 -23.52 -8.85 -19.66
C ALA A 402 -22.02 -9.14 -19.45
N GLY A 403 -21.63 -9.54 -18.23
CA GLY A 403 -20.25 -9.85 -17.88
C GLY A 403 -19.32 -8.64 -17.67
N THR A 404 -19.85 -7.41 -17.71
CA THR A 404 -19.13 -6.18 -17.38
C THR A 404 -19.51 -5.70 -15.98
N LEU A 405 -18.53 -5.66 -15.08
CA LEU A 405 -18.69 -5.13 -13.72
C LEU A 405 -18.32 -3.65 -13.72
N SER A 406 -19.26 -2.78 -13.35
CA SER A 406 -19.09 -1.33 -13.27
C SER A 406 -19.30 -0.81 -11.85
N GLY A 407 -18.71 0.36 -11.58
CA GLY A 407 -18.84 1.01 -10.29
C GLY A 407 -18.00 2.27 -10.16
N THR A 408 -17.66 2.64 -8.93
CA THR A 408 -17.01 3.93 -8.64
C THR A 408 -15.74 3.74 -7.84
N SER A 409 -14.64 4.30 -8.36
CA SER A 409 -13.33 4.38 -7.71
C SER A 409 -13.17 5.74 -7.03
N ASP A 410 -12.59 5.76 -5.83
CA ASP A 410 -12.32 6.99 -5.07
C ASP A 410 -11.39 7.95 -5.82
N VAL A 411 -10.52 7.43 -6.69
CA VAL A 411 -9.55 8.23 -7.45
C VAL A 411 -9.95 8.42 -8.91
N LEU A 412 -10.56 7.40 -9.52
CA LEU A 412 -10.85 7.37 -10.95
C LEU A 412 -12.35 7.62 -11.27
N GLY A 413 -13.20 7.82 -10.27
CA GLY A 413 -14.63 7.98 -10.50
C GLY A 413 -15.27 6.77 -11.18
N SER A 414 -16.12 6.99 -12.17
CA SER A 414 -16.77 5.91 -12.94
C SER A 414 -15.74 4.99 -13.59
N CYS A 415 -15.89 3.69 -13.37
CA CYS A 415 -14.99 2.67 -13.88
C CYS A 415 -15.70 1.34 -14.16
N ARG A 416 -15.06 0.51 -15.00
CA ARG A 416 -15.61 -0.76 -15.45
C ARG A 416 -14.54 -1.78 -15.80
N THR A 417 -14.89 -3.05 -15.73
CA THR A 417 -14.02 -4.16 -16.11
C THR A 417 -14.82 -5.36 -16.61
N GLU A 418 -14.26 -6.09 -17.58
CA GLU A 418 -14.88 -7.28 -18.15
C GLU A 418 -14.42 -8.54 -17.38
N LEU A 419 -15.36 -9.26 -16.76
CA LEU A 419 -15.07 -10.45 -15.97
C LEU A 419 -14.31 -11.52 -16.78
N ALA A 420 -14.62 -11.65 -18.07
CA ALA A 420 -14.00 -12.63 -18.96
C ALA A 420 -12.48 -12.41 -19.13
N THR A 421 -12.00 -11.19 -18.91
CA THR A 421 -10.58 -10.83 -19.02
C THR A 421 -9.81 -10.98 -17.72
N LEU A 422 -10.51 -11.07 -16.58
CA LEU A 422 -9.90 -11.11 -15.26
C LEU A 422 -9.28 -12.47 -14.97
N ASP A 423 -8.19 -12.44 -14.20
CA ASP A 423 -7.67 -13.65 -13.57
C ASP A 423 -8.29 -13.82 -12.19
N GLN A 424 -8.43 -12.72 -11.43
CA GLN A 424 -9.00 -12.71 -10.08
C GLN A 424 -9.81 -11.44 -9.79
N LEU A 425 -10.82 -11.57 -8.93
CA LEU A 425 -11.54 -10.47 -8.31
C LEU A 425 -11.44 -10.62 -6.78
N ILE A 426 -10.69 -9.73 -6.12
CA ILE A 426 -10.53 -9.74 -4.65
C ILE A 426 -11.66 -8.92 -4.04
N ILE A 427 -12.20 -9.36 -2.90
CA ILE A 427 -13.38 -8.79 -2.26
C ILE A 427 -13.05 -8.44 -0.81
N GLY A 428 -13.40 -7.22 -0.38
CA GLY A 428 -13.27 -6.76 1.00
C GLY A 428 -11.81 -6.66 1.47
N SER A 429 -11.54 -7.07 2.71
CA SER A 429 -10.25 -6.87 3.40
C SER A 429 -9.04 -7.62 2.82
N GLY A 430 -9.24 -8.44 1.77
CA GLY A 430 -8.15 -9.06 1.03
C GLY A 430 -7.36 -8.07 0.17
N ILE A 431 -7.92 -6.88 -0.09
CA ILE A 431 -7.32 -5.85 -0.96
C ILE A 431 -6.07 -5.26 -0.32
N GLU A 432 -6.11 -4.97 0.98
CA GLU A 432 -5.02 -4.33 1.72
C GLU A 432 -3.75 -5.20 1.75
N GLN A 433 -3.92 -6.51 1.91
CA GLN A 433 -2.80 -7.48 1.88
C GLN A 433 -2.15 -7.57 0.49
N SER A 434 -2.95 -7.48 -0.57
CA SER A 434 -2.51 -7.47 -1.96
C SER A 434 -1.68 -6.22 -2.28
N VAL A 435 -2.10 -5.06 -1.78
CA VAL A 435 -1.42 -3.77 -1.98
C VAL A 435 -0.06 -3.72 -1.25
N ALA A 436 0.02 -4.25 -0.02
CA ALA A 436 1.25 -4.23 0.79
C ALA A 436 2.46 -4.92 0.13
N GLN A 437 2.23 -5.83 -0.82
CA GLN A 437 3.27 -6.58 -1.51
C GLN A 437 3.81 -5.88 -2.77
N LEU A 438 3.19 -4.78 -3.20
CA LEU A 438 3.57 -4.07 -4.42
C LEU A 438 4.97 -3.44 -4.30
N ALA A 439 5.78 -3.60 -5.34
CA ALA A 439 7.17 -3.17 -5.35
C ALA A 439 7.34 -1.66 -5.10
N TYR A 440 6.47 -0.84 -5.70
CA TYR A 440 6.54 0.63 -5.61
C TYR A 440 5.99 1.19 -4.30
N HIS A 441 5.09 0.48 -3.62
CA HIS A 441 4.57 0.88 -2.30
C HIS A 441 5.64 0.87 -1.21
N ARG A 442 6.73 0.11 -1.42
CA ARG A 442 7.89 0.06 -0.54
C ARG A 442 8.83 1.25 -0.72
N TRP A 443 8.69 2.03 -1.79
CA TRP A 443 9.54 3.17 -2.08
C TRP A 443 8.97 4.41 -1.39
N LYS A 444 9.37 4.60 -0.14
CA LYS A 444 8.95 5.76 0.67
C LYS A 444 10.09 6.75 0.82
N LEU A 445 9.79 8.04 0.64
CA LEU A 445 10.73 9.12 0.91
C LEU A 445 11.07 9.15 2.41
N LYS A 446 12.34 9.41 2.74
CA LYS A 446 12.81 9.54 4.13
C LYS A 446 13.69 10.75 4.27
N ASN A 447 13.59 11.44 5.39
CA ASN A 447 14.54 12.48 5.72
C ASN A 447 15.93 11.86 5.92
N ALA A 448 16.96 12.53 5.39
CA ALA A 448 18.32 12.29 5.87
C ALA A 448 18.30 12.45 7.40
N VAL A 449 18.90 11.49 8.10
CA VAL A 449 18.99 11.47 9.58
C VAL A 449 19.48 12.84 10.04
N ASP A 450 18.77 13.47 10.98
CA ASP A 450 19.24 14.70 11.60
C ASP A 450 20.49 14.42 12.44
N PRO A 451 21.49 15.31 12.42
CA PRO A 451 22.63 15.13 13.29
C PRO A 451 22.10 15.27 14.73
N ARG A 452 22.50 14.36 15.61
CA ARG A 452 22.14 14.50 17.02
C ARG A 452 22.96 15.66 17.58
N TYR A 453 22.30 16.78 17.86
CA TYR A 453 22.87 17.80 18.71
C TYR A 453 22.68 17.35 20.16
N VAL A 454 23.73 17.41 20.96
CA VAL A 454 23.57 17.40 22.41
C VAL A 454 22.78 18.66 22.73
N THR A 455 21.51 18.48 23.11
CA THR A 455 20.66 19.59 23.57
C THR A 455 21.23 20.08 24.89
N GLU A 456 21.57 21.37 24.94
CA GLU A 456 21.78 22.15 26.17
C GLU A 456 20.65 21.82 27.15
N GLY A 457 20.97 21.08 28.21
CA GLY A 457 19.99 20.50 29.12
C GLY A 457 20.56 19.54 30.16
N GLU A 458 21.78 19.03 29.95
CA GLU A 458 22.50 18.27 30.98
C GLU A 458 23.66 19.12 31.50
N GLU A 459 23.38 19.73 32.66
CA GLU A 459 24.29 20.23 33.69
C GLU A 459 25.52 21.05 33.27
N GLU A 460 25.46 22.35 33.61
CA GLU A 460 26.64 23.18 33.87
C GLU A 460 27.54 22.52 34.93
N GLY A 461 28.42 21.65 34.47
CA GLY A 461 29.61 21.20 35.18
C GLY A 461 30.82 21.84 34.53
N SER A 462 31.36 22.88 35.17
CA SER A 462 32.69 23.43 34.90
C SER A 462 33.75 22.32 34.94
N GLY A 463 34.03 21.74 33.77
CA GLY A 463 35.00 20.67 33.56
C GLY A 463 35.09 20.37 32.07
N GLY A 464 36.04 21.00 31.39
CA GLY A 464 36.18 20.94 29.92
C GLY A 464 36.16 19.51 29.38
N ASP A 465 35.48 19.32 28.24
CA ASP A 465 35.46 18.04 27.52
C ASP A 465 36.89 17.57 27.25
N SER A 466 37.28 16.46 27.89
CA SER A 466 38.62 15.90 27.76
C SER A 466 38.85 15.23 26.40
N GLY A 467 37.81 15.04 25.59
CA GLY A 467 37.86 14.37 24.28
C GLY A 467 38.19 12.89 24.35
N THR A 468 37.99 12.24 25.50
CA THR A 468 38.31 10.82 25.73
C THR A 468 37.10 9.88 25.77
N GLY A 469 35.88 10.44 25.70
CA GLY A 469 34.63 9.68 25.87
C GLY A 469 34.22 8.78 24.69
N SER A 470 34.87 8.89 23.53
CA SER A 470 34.54 8.06 22.36
C SER A 470 35.20 6.69 22.39
N ALA A 471 34.44 5.66 22.00
CA ALA A 471 34.93 4.28 21.87
C ALA A 471 36.00 4.10 20.78
N LEU A 472 36.27 5.13 19.97
CA LEU A 472 37.36 5.14 18.98
C LEU A 472 38.70 5.56 19.58
N VAL A 473 38.70 6.25 20.72
CA VAL A 473 39.93 6.69 21.39
C VAL A 473 40.77 5.49 21.81
N GLY A 474 42.08 5.55 21.56
CA GLY A 474 43.05 4.49 21.78
C GLY A 474 43.13 3.44 20.67
N LYS A 475 42.20 3.42 19.72
CA LYS A 475 42.23 2.48 18.58
C LYS A 475 43.10 3.03 17.43
N PRO A 476 43.64 2.15 16.56
CA PRO A 476 44.26 2.58 15.31
C PRO A 476 43.29 3.40 14.47
N ALA A 477 43.75 4.55 13.97
CA ALA A 477 42.96 5.42 13.13
C ALA A 477 42.67 4.73 11.78
N PRO A 478 41.40 4.57 11.37
CA PRO A 478 41.05 3.97 10.09
C PRO A 478 41.70 4.72 8.92
N ASP A 479 42.50 4.02 8.11
CA ASP A 479 43.16 4.67 6.97
C ASP A 479 42.14 5.13 5.93
N PHE A 480 42.47 6.13 5.12
CA PHE A 480 41.69 6.56 3.96
C PHE A 480 42.55 7.35 2.98
N GLN A 481 42.09 7.44 1.74
CA GLN A 481 42.65 8.27 0.69
C GLN A 481 41.56 9.15 0.11
N LEU A 482 41.77 10.47 0.09
CA LEU A 482 40.85 11.44 -0.49
C LEU A 482 41.62 12.42 -1.38
N ASP A 483 40.93 12.94 -2.39
CA ASP A 483 41.44 14.06 -3.17
C ASP A 483 41.30 15.35 -2.33
N LEU A 484 42.31 16.22 -2.39
CA LEU A 484 42.31 17.53 -1.76
C LEU A 484 41.70 18.58 -2.70
N LEU A 485 41.20 19.67 -2.12
CA LEU A 485 40.59 20.77 -2.88
C LEU A 485 41.55 21.43 -3.89
N ASP A 486 42.86 21.36 -3.65
CA ASP A 486 43.91 21.84 -4.55
C ASP A 486 44.26 20.85 -5.69
N GLY A 487 43.59 19.70 -5.75
CA GLY A 487 43.80 18.66 -6.76
C GLY A 487 44.89 17.64 -6.40
N THR A 488 45.59 17.80 -5.29
CA THR A 488 46.53 16.78 -4.78
C THR A 488 45.79 15.67 -4.01
N LYS A 489 46.50 14.66 -3.51
CA LYS A 489 45.91 13.55 -2.75
C LYS A 489 46.40 13.55 -1.32
N PHE A 490 45.49 13.25 -0.40
CA PHE A 490 45.80 13.00 0.99
C PHE A 490 45.56 11.53 1.32
N GLN A 491 46.58 10.90 1.90
CA GLN A 491 46.51 9.56 2.49
C GLN A 491 46.88 9.68 3.96
N LEU A 492 46.03 9.16 4.85
CA LEU A 492 46.27 9.24 6.29
C LEU A 492 47.48 8.40 6.72
N SER A 493 47.61 7.17 6.22
CA SER A 493 48.75 6.30 6.53
C SER A 493 50.11 6.91 6.15
N ALA A 494 50.15 7.78 5.14
CA ALA A 494 51.35 8.52 4.76
C ALA A 494 51.75 9.64 5.74
N GLN A 495 50.93 9.92 6.76
CA GLN A 495 51.19 10.95 7.78
C GLN A 495 51.76 10.40 9.09
N ARG A 496 52.09 9.09 9.15
CA ARG A 496 52.75 8.50 10.32
C ARG A 496 54.00 9.29 10.72
N GLY A 497 54.24 9.42 12.03
CA GLY A 497 55.29 10.28 12.59
C GLY A 497 54.85 11.73 12.86
N LYS A 498 53.68 12.15 12.37
CA LYS A 498 53.08 13.46 12.65
C LYS A 498 51.77 13.29 13.41
N ILE A 499 51.38 14.31 14.16
CA ILE A 499 50.05 14.41 14.74
C ILE A 499 49.11 14.94 13.65
N VAL A 500 47.97 14.27 13.44
CA VAL A 500 46.97 14.68 12.44
C VAL A 500 45.68 15.08 13.14
N VAL A 501 45.18 16.27 12.83
CA VAL A 501 43.88 16.75 13.29
C VAL A 501 42.92 16.68 12.11
N LEU A 502 41.90 15.82 12.20
CA LEU A 502 40.82 15.75 11.23
C LEU A 502 39.64 16.56 11.74
N ASP A 503 39.18 17.53 10.97
CA ASP A 503 38.00 18.33 11.31
C ASP A 503 36.88 18.06 10.32
N PHE A 504 35.85 17.31 10.73
CA PHE A 504 34.73 16.92 9.88
C PHE A 504 33.68 18.02 9.86
N TRP A 505 33.38 18.55 8.67
CA TRP A 505 32.54 19.73 8.53
C TRP A 505 31.75 19.75 7.20
N ALA A 506 30.85 20.72 7.09
CA ALA A 506 30.15 21.04 5.85
C ALA A 506 29.80 22.54 5.77
N THR A 507 29.66 23.10 4.57
CA THR A 507 29.41 24.54 4.36
C THR A 507 28.06 24.99 4.93
N TRP A 508 27.08 24.08 5.02
CA TRP A 508 25.76 24.33 5.61
C TRP A 508 25.75 24.18 7.14
N CYS A 509 26.84 23.71 7.76
CA CYS A 509 26.93 23.54 9.20
C CYS A 509 27.36 24.84 9.89
N GLY A 510 26.38 25.61 10.37
CA GLY A 510 26.63 26.88 11.08
C GLY A 510 27.62 26.76 12.25
N PRO A 511 27.47 25.78 13.17
CA PRO A 511 28.44 25.56 14.24
C PRO A 511 29.85 25.23 13.73
N CYS A 512 29.97 24.40 12.69
CA CYS A 512 31.26 24.07 12.09
C CYS A 512 31.98 25.31 11.57
N VAL A 513 31.26 26.19 10.87
CA VAL A 513 31.83 27.44 10.33
C VAL A 513 32.26 28.39 11.44
N ARG A 514 31.59 28.37 12.60
CA ARG A 514 32.00 29.16 13.79
C ARG A 514 33.21 28.56 14.52
N ALA A 515 33.29 27.24 14.59
CA ALA A 515 34.35 26.53 15.31
C ALA A 515 35.66 26.44 14.50
N MET A 516 35.58 26.36 13.17
CA MET A 516 36.75 26.17 12.30
C MET A 516 37.87 27.20 12.49
N PRO A 517 37.60 28.53 12.65
CA PRO A 517 38.63 29.49 13.00
C PRO A 517 39.35 29.19 14.33
N LEU A 518 38.63 28.67 15.33
CA LEU A 518 39.20 28.31 16.63
C LEU A 518 40.13 27.09 16.50
N VAL A 519 39.71 26.09 15.73
CA VAL A 519 40.51 24.90 15.42
C VAL A 519 41.76 25.27 14.61
N GLU A 520 41.61 26.09 13.58
CA GLU A 520 42.72 26.59 12.75
C GLU A 520 43.74 27.37 13.58
N ALA A 521 43.27 28.29 14.44
CA ALA A 521 44.15 29.05 15.33
C ALA A 521 44.87 28.15 16.33
N ALA A 522 44.17 27.21 16.97
CA ALA A 522 44.74 26.28 17.95
C ALA A 522 45.83 25.37 17.33
N VAL A 523 45.59 24.84 16.14
CA VAL A 523 46.58 24.01 15.44
C VAL A 523 47.72 24.84 14.86
N GLY A 524 47.44 26.08 14.43
CA GLY A 524 48.41 27.00 13.85
C GLY A 524 49.52 27.45 14.80
N GLU A 525 49.37 27.25 16.12
CA GLU A 525 50.42 27.48 17.11
C GLU A 525 51.58 26.47 17.02
N PHE A 526 51.37 25.34 16.34
CA PHE A 526 52.36 24.26 16.25
C PHE A 526 53.00 24.18 14.85
N PRO A 527 54.28 23.77 14.73
CA PRO A 527 54.92 23.64 13.43
C PRO A 527 54.20 22.63 12.52
N LYS A 528 54.01 22.98 11.24
CA LYS A 528 53.34 22.12 10.23
C LYS A 528 54.07 20.79 9.99
N GLU A 529 55.35 20.71 10.37
CA GLU A 529 56.16 19.50 10.34
C GLU A 529 55.73 18.49 11.43
N GLN A 530 55.14 18.99 12.53
CA GLN A 530 54.74 18.19 13.69
C GLN A 530 53.23 17.92 13.72
N VAL A 531 52.41 18.92 13.38
CA VAL A 531 50.93 18.84 13.43
C VAL A 531 50.34 19.23 12.08
N ARG A 532 49.38 18.45 11.58
CA ARG A 532 48.70 18.68 10.30
C ARG A 532 47.18 18.74 10.49
N LEU A 533 46.57 19.89 10.19
CA LEU A 533 45.11 20.04 10.13
C LEU A 533 44.59 19.66 8.75
N ILE A 534 43.61 18.77 8.70
CA ILE A 534 42.88 18.39 7.48
C ILE A 534 41.39 18.57 7.76
N ALA A 535 40.78 19.55 7.11
CA ALA A 535 39.35 19.77 7.16
C ALA A 535 38.67 18.81 6.19
N VAL A 536 37.96 17.79 6.69
CA VAL A 536 37.28 16.78 5.88
C VAL A 536 35.87 17.26 5.57
N ASN A 537 35.66 17.70 4.34
CA ASN A 537 34.36 18.20 3.90
C ASN A 537 33.45 17.05 3.43
N LEU A 538 32.22 17.03 3.92
CA LEU A 538 31.29 15.91 3.75
C LEU A 538 30.38 16.07 2.53
N GLN A 539 30.65 15.30 1.47
CA GLN A 539 29.75 15.09 0.32
C GLN A 539 29.36 16.37 -0.45
N GLU A 540 30.18 17.43 -0.42
CA GLU A 540 29.95 18.67 -1.18
C GLU A 540 30.86 18.79 -2.40
N GLN A 541 30.45 19.64 -3.35
CA GLN A 541 31.23 19.89 -4.55
C GLN A 541 32.30 20.96 -4.29
N PRO A 542 33.50 20.86 -4.88
CA PRO A 542 34.60 21.81 -4.70
C PRO A 542 34.19 23.28 -4.77
N LYS A 543 33.33 23.64 -5.74
CA LYS A 543 32.85 25.01 -5.94
C LYS A 543 32.17 25.60 -4.69
N GLN A 544 31.34 24.82 -3.99
CA GLN A 544 30.62 25.29 -2.79
C GLN A 544 31.60 25.55 -1.64
N ILE A 545 32.57 24.66 -1.48
CA ILE A 545 33.62 24.73 -0.48
C ILE A 545 34.48 25.97 -0.71
N THR A 546 34.97 26.17 -1.94
CA THR A 546 35.80 27.33 -2.30
C THR A 546 35.09 28.65 -2.00
N THR A 547 33.80 28.77 -2.36
CA THR A 547 33.01 29.98 -2.05
C THR A 547 32.90 30.22 -0.54
N MET A 548 32.73 29.15 0.26
CA MET A 548 32.64 29.26 1.71
C MET A 548 33.97 29.73 2.33
N LEU A 549 35.07 29.11 1.94
CA LEU A 549 36.42 29.45 2.43
C LEU A 549 36.78 30.90 2.11
N GLN A 550 36.48 31.35 0.89
CA GLN A 550 36.70 32.75 0.48
C GLN A 550 35.85 33.73 1.30
N ARG A 551 34.58 33.41 1.53
CA ARG A 551 33.66 34.25 2.30
C ARG A 551 34.12 34.42 3.75
N HIS A 552 34.66 33.36 4.34
CA HIS A 552 35.10 33.34 5.75
C HIS A 552 36.60 33.56 5.95
N LYS A 553 37.37 33.74 4.86
CA LYS A 553 38.83 33.94 4.86
C LYS A 553 39.58 32.84 5.61
N LEU A 554 39.18 31.60 5.39
CA LEU A 554 39.78 30.41 6.02
C LEU A 554 40.87 29.82 5.11
N ASP A 555 42.04 29.49 5.68
CA ASP A 555 43.19 28.92 4.98
C ASP A 555 43.51 27.50 5.49
N VAL A 556 42.55 26.60 5.27
CA VAL A 556 42.64 25.20 5.70
C VAL A 556 42.81 24.25 4.52
N THR A 557 43.61 23.20 4.71
CA THR A 557 43.70 22.10 3.74
C THR A 557 42.42 21.27 3.80
N VAL A 558 41.66 21.24 2.71
CA VAL A 558 40.37 20.53 2.66
C VAL A 558 40.48 19.22 1.89
N ALA A 559 40.11 18.12 2.54
CA ALA A 559 39.92 16.81 1.92
C ALA A 559 38.45 16.61 1.51
N LEU A 560 38.23 16.08 0.31
CA LEU A 560 36.90 15.93 -0.30
C LEU A 560 36.35 14.53 -0.06
N ASP A 561 35.53 14.36 0.98
CA ASP A 561 34.85 13.08 1.26
C ASP A 561 33.54 12.97 0.45
N VAL A 562 33.67 12.97 -0.88
CA VAL A 562 32.54 13.03 -1.82
C VAL A 562 31.58 11.83 -1.65
N ASP A 563 32.12 10.67 -1.30
CA ASP A 563 31.37 9.43 -1.13
C ASP A 563 31.01 9.13 0.33
N GLY A 564 31.54 9.88 1.31
CA GLY A 564 31.26 9.71 2.75
C GLY A 564 32.05 8.57 3.42
N VAL A 565 33.11 8.08 2.78
CA VAL A 565 33.88 6.91 3.24
C VAL A 565 34.70 7.24 4.49
N ALA A 566 35.27 8.44 4.57
CA ALA A 566 36.00 8.86 5.76
C ALA A 566 35.02 9.13 6.92
N ALA A 567 33.90 9.79 6.65
CA ALA A 567 32.87 10.04 7.66
C ALA A 567 32.32 8.75 8.28
N GLU A 568 32.05 7.73 7.45
CA GLU A 568 31.58 6.43 7.94
C GLU A 568 32.61 5.75 8.85
N ARG A 569 33.88 5.73 8.44
CA ARG A 569 34.97 5.08 9.21
C ARG A 569 35.24 5.72 10.57
N TYR A 570 35.04 7.04 10.66
CA TYR A 570 35.24 7.81 11.89
C TYR A 570 33.95 8.06 12.66
N GLU A 571 32.86 7.38 12.28
CA GLU A 571 31.53 7.52 12.89
C GLU A 571 31.07 8.99 12.99
N ALA A 572 31.50 9.84 12.03
CA ALA A 572 31.26 11.28 11.96
C ALA A 572 29.80 11.59 11.54
N SER A 573 28.86 11.08 12.32
CA SER A 573 27.42 11.22 12.15
C SER A 573 26.87 12.55 12.69
N SER A 574 27.67 13.25 13.50
CA SER A 574 27.41 14.58 14.05
C SER A 574 28.61 15.49 13.76
N ILE A 575 28.35 16.74 13.36
CA ILE A 575 29.39 17.72 13.03
C ILE A 575 29.10 19.06 13.73
N PRO A 576 30.14 19.84 14.12
CA PRO A 576 31.56 19.56 13.92
C PRO A 576 32.05 18.39 14.76
N GLN A 577 32.96 17.59 14.19
CA GLN A 577 33.66 16.52 14.91
C GLN A 577 35.15 16.67 14.62
N THR A 578 35.96 16.81 15.67
CA THR A 578 37.40 16.95 15.56
C THR A 578 38.08 15.71 16.14
N VAL A 579 38.93 15.06 15.36
CA VAL A 579 39.67 13.85 15.75
C VAL A 579 41.16 14.15 15.74
N ILE A 580 41.84 13.95 16.88
CA ILE A 580 43.29 14.08 16.99
C ILE A 580 43.90 12.68 16.96
N ILE A 581 44.81 12.47 16.01
CA ILE A 581 45.53 11.23 15.77
C ILE A 581 47.00 11.44 16.13
N ASP A 582 47.56 10.58 16.96
CA ASP A 582 48.95 10.66 17.40
C ASP A 582 49.96 10.20 16.31
N ARG A 583 51.26 10.30 16.64
CA ARG A 583 52.36 9.95 15.72
C ARG A 583 52.40 8.47 15.34
N ASP A 584 51.90 7.59 16.21
CA ASP A 584 51.79 6.15 15.99
C ASP A 584 50.54 5.80 15.17
N GLY A 585 49.65 6.78 14.99
CA GLY A 585 48.44 6.69 14.22
C GLY A 585 47.27 6.09 14.96
N LYS A 586 47.22 6.26 16.28
CA LYS A 586 46.05 5.96 17.10
C LYS A 586 45.25 7.23 17.35
N ILE A 587 43.96 7.09 17.55
CA ILE A 587 43.08 8.20 17.89
C ILE A 587 43.35 8.58 19.35
N ALA A 588 43.96 9.75 19.57
CA ALA A 588 44.30 10.24 20.90
C ALA A 588 43.14 10.99 21.55
N ARG A 589 42.40 11.78 20.78
CA ARG A 589 41.22 12.54 21.23
C ARG A 589 40.15 12.61 20.15
N LEU A 590 38.90 12.70 20.56
CA LEU A 590 37.76 12.95 19.69
C LEU A 590 36.78 13.89 20.41
N TYR A 591 36.50 15.02 19.78
CA TYR A 591 35.56 16.03 20.23
C TYR A 591 34.35 16.07 19.30
N VAL A 592 33.15 16.17 19.85
CA VAL A 592 31.90 16.35 19.08
C VAL A 592 31.25 17.64 19.57
N GLY A 593 30.98 18.58 18.67
CA GLY A 593 30.50 19.91 19.03
C GLY A 593 31.55 20.99 18.81
N GLY A 594 31.13 22.24 18.95
CA GLY A 594 31.89 23.44 18.60
C GLY A 594 31.84 24.48 19.71
N ASP A 595 31.99 24.03 20.95
CA ASP A 595 31.87 24.87 22.13
C ASP A 595 33.04 25.85 22.24
N ASN A 596 32.87 26.91 23.04
CA ASN A 596 33.86 27.99 23.13
C ASN A 596 35.25 27.52 23.61
N ASP A 597 35.30 26.44 24.39
CA ASP A 597 36.53 25.88 24.96
C ASP A 597 37.25 24.89 24.02
N LEU A 598 36.67 24.57 22.85
CA LEU A 598 37.22 23.59 21.92
C LEU A 598 38.67 23.89 21.52
N GLY A 599 38.99 25.17 21.26
CA GLY A 599 40.34 25.60 20.92
C GLY A 599 41.35 25.33 22.03
N ASP A 600 40.99 25.60 23.28
CA ASP A 600 41.84 25.34 24.45
C ASP A 600 42.05 23.85 24.71
N ASN A 601 40.99 23.06 24.54
CA ASN A 601 41.06 21.60 24.65
C ASN A 601 41.99 21.00 23.60
N ILE A 602 41.89 21.45 22.34
CA ILE A 602 42.79 21.03 21.26
C ILE A 602 44.24 21.44 21.59
N ARG A 603 44.49 22.68 22.03
CA ARG A 603 45.83 23.14 22.40
C ARG A 603 46.45 22.28 23.49
N SER A 604 45.69 22.00 24.55
CA SER A 604 46.13 21.16 25.68
C SER A 604 46.47 19.74 25.20
N ALA A 605 45.60 19.14 24.39
CA ALA A 605 45.83 17.80 23.84
C ALA A 605 47.07 17.74 22.94
N LEU A 606 47.28 18.73 22.07
CA LEU A 606 48.43 18.79 21.18
C LEU A 606 49.75 18.96 21.95
N ARG A 607 49.79 19.83 22.99
CA ARG A 607 50.98 19.96 23.84
C ARG A 607 51.33 18.64 24.52
N GLY A 608 50.35 17.97 25.13
CA GLY A 608 50.56 16.69 25.79
C GLY A 608 51.08 15.60 24.84
N LEU A 609 50.55 15.55 23.61
CA LEU A 609 51.03 14.61 22.59
C LEU A 609 52.42 14.96 22.05
N ILE A 610 52.80 16.25 22.04
CA ILE A 610 54.12 16.67 21.58
C ILE A 610 55.18 16.35 22.63
N GLU A 611 54.88 16.59 23.90
CA GLU A 611 55.77 16.34 25.04
C GLU A 611 55.93 14.85 25.36
N THR A 612 54.94 14.02 25.02
CA THR A 612 55.04 12.57 25.15
C THR A 612 55.88 11.99 24.01
N PRO A 613 57.04 11.37 24.29
CA PRO A 613 57.85 10.71 23.26
C PRO A 613 57.04 9.57 22.62
N PRO A 614 57.21 9.30 21.31
CA PRO A 614 56.61 8.11 20.69
C PRO A 614 57.02 6.87 21.49
N ALA A 615 56.07 5.99 21.78
CA ALA A 615 56.32 4.81 22.59
C ALA A 615 57.42 3.96 21.93
N GLN A 616 58.59 3.87 22.58
CA GLN A 616 59.67 3.02 22.11
C GLN A 616 59.28 1.54 22.27
N GLY A 617 59.22 0.80 21.16
CA GLY A 617 59.20 -0.67 21.10
C GLY A 617 57.84 -1.27 20.69
N GLN A 618 57.73 -2.17 19.73
CA GLN A 618 58.64 -3.28 19.39
C GLN A 618 58.88 -3.36 17.87
N GLY A 619 60.16 -3.46 17.47
CA GLY A 619 60.58 -3.85 16.12
C GLY A 619 60.46 -5.38 15.92
N PRO A 620 60.78 -5.84 14.70
CA PRO A 620 59.90 -6.58 13.79
C PRO A 620 59.40 -7.95 14.26
#